data_AF-A0A6I1H5X3-F1
#
_entry.id   AF-A0A6I1H5X3-F1
#
_cell.length_a   1.000
_cell.length_b   1.000
_cell.length_c   1.000
_cell.angle_alpha   90.00
_cell.angle_beta   90.00
_cell.angle_gamma   90.00
#
_symmetry.space_group_name_H-M   'P 1'
#
loop_
_entity.id
_entity.type
_entity.pdbx_description
1 polymer ?
#
loop_
_entity_poly.entity_id
_entity_poly.type
_entity_poly.pdbx_seq_one_letter_code
_entity_poly.pdbx_strand_id
1 'polypeptide(L)'
;MKRIMYLGAALLLSACALKARQVEQAGPSPTATAQVGIVNHTGKYIYSASVDGAGGANMARWGAGGAEICCASIPRVWYPGMMVLVRWDMPEEHTHIVKEKMVEVEKYDETGSIYIHFFPNDEIRVVVSVYPGYSTAHPIRHYGKQGNINP
;
A
#
# COMPACT_ATOMS: atom_id res chain seq x y z
N MET A 1 -75.65 4.63 15.78
CA MET A 1 -75.13 3.50 14.96
C MET A 1 -73.99 4.05 14.11
N LYS A 2 -72.72 3.69 14.37
CA LYS A 2 -71.93 2.66 13.64
C LYS A 2 -71.75 3.06 12.14
N ARG A 3 -70.57 3.26 11.53
CA ARG A 3 -69.19 2.78 11.77
C ARG A 3 -68.15 3.71 11.08
N ILE A 4 -66.98 3.81 11.71
CA ILE A 4 -65.66 4.12 11.11
C ILE A 4 -65.31 3.04 10.07
N MET A 5 -64.64 3.37 8.95
CA MET A 5 -63.59 2.52 8.38
C MET A 5 -62.80 3.21 7.25
N TYR A 6 -61.47 3.14 7.42
CA TYR A 6 -60.38 3.66 6.61
C TYR A 6 -60.22 2.93 5.27
N LEU A 7 -59.74 3.65 4.24
CA LEU A 7 -59.00 3.12 3.09
C LEU A 7 -58.10 4.28 2.63
N GLY A 8 -56.78 4.20 2.56
CA GLY A 8 -55.85 3.11 2.78
C GLY A 8 -54.52 3.65 2.27
N ALA A 9 -53.57 3.87 3.18
CA ALA A 9 -52.22 4.28 2.85
C ALA A 9 -51.52 3.16 2.06
N ALA A 10 -51.09 3.43 0.82
CA ALA A 10 -50.38 2.43 0.02
C ALA A 10 -49.36 3.07 -0.94
N LEU A 11 -48.44 3.90 -0.46
CA LEU A 11 -47.31 4.38 -1.26
C LEU A 11 -46.04 4.60 -0.41
N LEU A 12 -45.54 3.57 0.30
CA LEU A 12 -44.25 3.67 1.03
C LEU A 12 -43.46 2.35 1.04
N LEU A 13 -43.16 1.75 -0.11
CA LEU A 13 -42.28 0.55 -0.16
C LEU A 13 -41.15 0.57 -1.21
N SER A 14 -40.92 1.66 -1.98
CA SER A 14 -39.91 1.64 -3.07
C SER A 14 -38.50 2.16 -2.71
N ALA A 15 -38.31 2.77 -1.53
CA ALA A 15 -37.04 3.45 -1.22
C ALA A 15 -35.85 2.51 -0.90
N CYS A 16 -36.10 1.28 -0.40
CA CYS A 16 -35.01 0.34 -0.09
C CYS A 16 -34.41 -0.35 -1.32
N ALA A 17 -35.19 -0.51 -2.40
CA ALA A 17 -34.71 -1.18 -3.63
C ALA A 17 -33.70 -0.33 -4.41
N LEU A 18 -33.79 1.01 -4.33
CA LEU A 18 -32.81 1.90 -4.97
C LEU A 18 -31.42 1.80 -4.32
N LYS A 19 -31.36 1.69 -2.99
CA LYS A 19 -30.08 1.69 -2.26
C LYS A 19 -29.27 0.40 -2.49
N ALA A 20 -29.95 -0.74 -2.59
CA ALA A 20 -29.33 -2.01 -2.94
C ALA A 20 -28.77 -2.01 -4.38
N ARG A 21 -29.54 -1.48 -5.33
CA ARG A 21 -29.11 -1.36 -6.74
C ARG A 21 -27.90 -0.45 -6.95
N GLN A 22 -27.77 0.63 -6.18
CA GLN A 22 -26.63 1.55 -6.33
C GLN A 22 -25.29 0.93 -5.90
N VAL A 23 -25.28 0.06 -4.89
CA VAL A 23 -24.08 -0.67 -4.47
C VAL A 23 -23.72 -1.76 -5.48
N GLU A 24 -24.72 -2.39 -6.11
CA GLU A 24 -24.53 -3.43 -7.12
C GLU A 24 -24.08 -2.87 -8.50
N GLN A 25 -24.40 -1.61 -8.80
CA GLN A 25 -24.02 -0.94 -10.06
C GLN A 25 -22.65 -0.23 -10.03
N ALA A 26 -22.10 0.06 -8.85
CA ALA A 26 -20.72 0.52 -8.74
C ALA A 26 -19.83 -0.73 -8.89
N GLY A 27 -19.24 -0.93 -10.07
CA GLY A 27 -18.23 -1.97 -10.27
C GLY A 27 -17.06 -1.86 -9.28
N PRO A 28 -16.07 -2.77 -9.35
CA PRO A 28 -14.91 -2.72 -8.46
C PRO A 28 -14.26 -1.33 -8.47
N SER A 29 -13.90 -0.79 -7.30
CA SER A 29 -13.14 0.46 -7.19
C SER A 29 -11.96 0.45 -8.16
N PRO A 30 -11.62 1.56 -8.85
CA PRO A 30 -10.45 1.61 -9.73
C PRO A 30 -9.13 1.35 -8.98
N THR A 31 -9.14 1.46 -7.65
CA THR A 31 -8.01 1.14 -6.78
C THR A 31 -8.26 -0.13 -5.96
N ALA A 32 -7.17 -0.79 -5.58
CA ALA A 32 -7.12 -1.83 -4.56
C ALA A 32 -6.49 -1.27 -3.28
N THR A 33 -6.96 -1.73 -2.13
CA THR A 33 -6.30 -1.48 -0.85
C THR A 33 -4.95 -2.17 -0.84
N ALA A 34 -3.92 -1.46 -0.39
CA ALA A 34 -2.57 -1.99 -0.24
C ALA A 34 -2.05 -1.70 1.18
N GLN A 35 -1.15 -2.56 1.65
CA GLN A 35 -0.33 -2.28 2.81
C GLN A 35 1.07 -1.83 2.37
N VAL A 36 1.80 -1.18 3.26
CA VAL A 36 3.17 -0.72 3.00
C VAL A 36 4.17 -1.60 3.73
N GLY A 37 5.11 -2.18 2.97
CA GLY A 37 6.25 -2.94 3.47
C GLY A 37 7.57 -2.23 3.14
N ILE A 38 8.62 -2.57 3.88
CA ILE A 38 9.96 -2.00 3.70
C ILE A 38 10.97 -3.12 3.50
N VAL A 39 11.86 -2.92 2.54
CA VAL A 39 13.04 -3.77 2.33
C VAL A 39 14.26 -2.89 2.30
N ASN A 40 15.15 -3.09 3.26
CA ASN A 40 16.34 -2.29 3.46
C ASN A 40 17.56 -3.05 2.97
N HIS A 41 18.12 -2.60 1.85
CA HIS A 41 19.38 -3.09 1.29
C HIS A 41 20.56 -2.18 1.68
N THR A 42 20.43 -1.45 2.79
CA THR A 42 21.47 -0.54 3.29
C THR A 42 21.97 -0.97 4.66
N GLY A 43 23.15 -0.46 5.01
CA GLY A 43 23.73 -0.60 6.35
C GLY A 43 23.13 0.34 7.39
N LYS A 44 22.22 1.24 7.02
CA LYS A 44 21.60 2.23 7.91
C LYS A 44 20.25 1.73 8.41
N TYR A 45 19.88 2.17 9.61
CA TYR A 45 18.54 1.94 10.14
C TYR A 45 17.55 2.90 9.49
N ILE A 46 16.37 2.41 9.15
CA ILE A 46 15.26 3.24 8.69
C ILE A 46 14.33 3.41 9.87
N TYR A 47 14.19 4.65 10.34
CA TYR A 47 13.33 4.97 11.47
C TYR A 47 11.86 4.99 11.06
N SER A 48 11.55 5.57 9.90
CA SER A 48 10.23 5.51 9.31
C SER A 48 10.30 5.63 7.79
N ALA A 49 9.32 5.05 7.09
CA ALA A 49 9.11 5.30 5.67
C ALA A 49 7.63 5.21 5.27
N SER A 50 7.22 6.02 4.30
CA SER A 50 5.86 6.07 3.76
C SER A 50 5.83 6.26 2.24
N VAL A 51 4.70 5.89 1.65
CA VAL A 51 4.31 6.13 0.26
C VAL A 51 3.02 6.95 0.27
N ASP A 52 3.04 8.13 -0.34
CA ASP A 52 1.89 9.05 -0.39
C ASP A 52 1.26 9.31 0.99
N GLY A 53 2.09 9.35 2.04
CA GLY A 53 1.67 9.53 3.42
C GLY A 53 1.18 8.25 4.12
N ALA A 54 0.96 7.14 3.42
CA ALA A 54 0.64 5.84 4.00
C ALA A 54 1.92 5.09 4.40
N GLY A 55 1.93 4.44 5.56
CA GLY A 55 3.12 3.75 6.10
C GLY A 55 3.52 4.29 7.48
N GLY A 56 4.83 4.36 7.73
CA GLY A 56 5.41 4.79 9.00
C GLY A 56 6.11 3.69 9.80
N ALA A 57 6.25 2.48 9.24
CA ALA A 57 7.04 1.42 9.84
C ALA A 57 8.54 1.72 9.74
N ASN A 58 9.30 1.07 10.63
CA ASN A 58 10.75 1.08 10.65
C ASN A 58 11.34 -0.17 9.98
N MET A 59 12.64 -0.16 9.69
CA MET A 59 13.35 -1.35 9.23
C MET A 59 14.80 -1.39 9.70
N ALA A 60 15.21 -2.56 10.20
CA ALA A 60 16.59 -2.84 10.59
C ALA A 60 17.54 -2.70 9.38
N ARG A 61 18.83 -2.44 9.66
CA ARG A 61 19.90 -2.52 8.66
C ARG A 61 19.85 -3.89 7.97
N TRP A 62 19.92 -3.90 6.65
CA TRP A 62 19.81 -5.14 5.88
C TRP A 62 18.57 -5.97 6.22
N GLY A 63 17.46 -5.33 6.61
CA GLY A 63 16.23 -6.02 7.00
C GLY A 63 15.22 -6.12 5.86
N ALA A 64 14.37 -7.14 5.89
CA ALA A 64 13.23 -7.28 5.00
C ALA A 64 12.01 -7.75 5.80
N GLY A 65 10.88 -7.06 5.64
CA GLY A 65 9.66 -7.32 6.41
C GLY A 65 8.45 -7.68 5.53
N GLY A 66 7.36 -8.05 6.19
CA GLY A 66 6.03 -8.04 5.59
C GLY A 66 5.49 -6.62 5.44
N ALA A 67 4.39 -6.48 4.71
CA ALA A 67 3.65 -5.23 4.63
C ALA A 67 2.52 -5.26 5.65
N GLU A 68 2.74 -4.60 6.79
CA GLU A 68 1.85 -4.68 7.97
C GLU A 68 1.16 -3.33 8.28
N ILE A 69 1.49 -2.27 7.52
CA ILE A 69 0.91 -0.95 7.74
C ILE A 69 -0.15 -0.65 6.69
N CYS A 70 -1.35 -0.31 7.17
CA CYS A 70 -2.54 -0.12 6.35
C CYS A 70 -2.53 1.12 5.45
N CYS A 71 -3.65 1.27 4.75
CA CYS A 71 -4.19 2.55 4.33
C CYS A 71 -3.53 3.19 3.10
N ALA A 72 -2.71 2.42 2.38
CA ALA A 72 -2.32 2.76 1.02
C ALA A 72 -3.37 2.27 0.01
N SER A 73 -3.36 2.87 -1.17
CA SER A 73 -4.20 2.45 -2.30
C SER A 73 -3.37 2.45 -3.57
N ILE A 74 -3.57 1.45 -4.41
CA ILE A 74 -2.85 1.31 -5.68
C ILE A 74 -3.85 1.08 -6.82
N PRO A 75 -3.66 1.63 -8.02
CA PRO A 75 -4.51 1.31 -9.16
C PRO A 75 -4.59 -0.20 -9.42
N ARG A 76 -5.75 -0.71 -9.84
CA ARG A 76 -5.85 -2.14 -10.19
C ARG A 76 -5.08 -2.53 -11.44
N VAL A 77 -4.92 -1.57 -12.35
CA VAL A 77 -4.19 -1.73 -13.60
C VAL A 77 -3.05 -0.73 -13.60
N TRP A 78 -1.83 -1.24 -13.72
CA TRP A 78 -0.64 -0.42 -13.83
C TRP A 78 -0.64 0.38 -15.15
N TYR A 79 -0.03 1.56 -15.14
CA TYR A 79 0.24 2.37 -16.33
C TYR A 79 1.63 3.04 -16.23
N PRO A 80 2.32 3.29 -17.37
CA PRO A 80 3.63 3.94 -17.37
C PRO A 80 3.60 5.34 -16.76
N GLY A 81 4.63 5.70 -16.00
CA GLY A 81 4.73 7.02 -15.37
C GLY A 81 3.88 7.20 -14.11
N MET A 82 3.38 6.12 -13.52
CA MET A 82 2.74 6.16 -12.20
C MET A 82 3.78 6.48 -11.13
N MET A 83 3.68 7.66 -10.54
CA MET A 83 4.62 8.15 -9.53
C MET A 83 3.97 8.16 -8.14
N VAL A 84 4.77 7.88 -7.12
CA VAL A 84 4.40 8.05 -5.72
C VAL A 84 5.45 8.85 -4.97
N LEU A 85 5.05 9.60 -3.96
CA LEU A 85 5.96 10.28 -3.06
C LEU A 85 6.44 9.31 -1.99
N VAL A 86 7.72 8.95 -2.03
CA VAL A 86 8.37 8.22 -0.95
C VAL A 86 8.99 9.22 0.01
N ARG A 87 8.66 9.11 1.30
CA ARG A 87 9.30 9.87 2.39
C ARG A 87 9.93 8.90 3.38
N TRP A 88 11.14 9.17 3.83
CA TRP A 88 11.83 8.29 4.78
C TRP A 88 12.77 9.06 5.70
N ASP A 89 13.00 8.48 6.87
CA ASP A 89 13.91 8.99 7.90
C ASP A 89 14.99 7.96 8.20
N MET A 90 16.24 8.37 8.02
CA MET A 90 17.44 7.58 8.35
C MET A 90 18.32 8.38 9.32
N PRO A 91 18.10 8.25 10.64
CA PRO A 91 18.85 9.02 11.61
C PRO A 91 20.36 8.74 11.54
N GLU A 92 21.14 9.78 11.78
CA GLU A 92 22.58 9.72 12.01
C GLU A 92 22.85 10.20 13.44
N GLU A 93 23.34 9.29 14.28
CA GLU A 93 23.48 9.49 15.72
C GLU A 93 22.16 9.93 16.38
N HIS A 94 22.08 11.20 16.79
CA HIS A 94 20.93 11.81 17.46
C HIS A 94 20.13 12.75 16.55
N THR A 95 20.46 12.78 15.25
CA THR A 95 19.85 13.68 14.27
C THR A 95 18.99 12.89 13.29
N HIS A 96 17.72 13.25 13.18
CA HIS A 96 16.83 12.71 12.16
C HIS A 96 17.16 13.31 10.79
N ILE A 97 17.39 12.44 9.80
CA ILE A 97 17.68 12.85 8.42
C ILE A 97 16.52 12.39 7.55
N VAL A 98 15.58 13.31 7.34
CA VAL A 98 14.36 13.05 6.57
C VAL A 98 14.58 13.46 5.12
N LYS A 99 14.22 12.57 4.21
CA LYS A 99 14.30 12.75 2.76
C LYS A 99 12.98 12.38 2.11
N GLU A 100 12.78 12.88 0.90
CA GLU A 100 11.65 12.53 0.07
C GLU A 100 12.03 12.53 -1.41
N LYS A 101 11.34 11.70 -2.18
CA LYS A 101 11.61 11.52 -3.62
C LYS A 101 10.35 11.01 -4.31
N MET A 102 10.03 11.58 -5.46
CA MET A 102 9.05 10.97 -6.37
C MET A 102 9.69 9.75 -7.03
N VAL A 103 9.05 8.60 -6.89
CA VAL A 103 9.54 7.32 -7.42
C VAL A 103 8.47 6.72 -8.31
N GLU A 104 8.87 6.23 -9.47
CA GLU A 104 7.96 5.49 -10.35
C GLU A 104 7.66 4.13 -9.74
N VAL A 105 6.39 3.76 -9.71
CA VAL A 105 5.96 2.43 -9.31
C VAL A 105 6.21 1.49 -10.48
N GLU A 106 7.00 0.45 -10.22
CA GLU A 106 7.31 -0.53 -11.24
C GLU A 106 6.07 -1.29 -11.71
N LYS A 107 6.16 -1.81 -12.94
CA LYS A 107 5.07 -2.58 -13.53
C LYS A 107 4.69 -3.77 -12.66
N TYR A 108 3.40 -3.90 -12.39
CA TYR A 108 2.79 -5.07 -11.77
C TYR A 108 1.62 -5.56 -12.61
N ASP A 109 1.48 -6.88 -12.71
CA ASP A 109 0.36 -7.52 -13.42
C ASP A 109 -0.77 -7.92 -12.45
N GLU A 110 -0.46 -8.04 -11.15
CA GLU A 110 -1.41 -8.30 -10.08
C GLU A 110 -1.26 -7.28 -8.95
N THR A 111 -2.38 -6.90 -8.33
CA THR A 111 -2.36 -6.03 -7.15
C THR A 111 -1.88 -6.77 -5.91
N GLY A 112 -1.23 -6.05 -5.00
CA GLY A 112 -0.77 -6.57 -3.73
C GLY A 112 -0.41 -5.43 -2.80
N SER A 113 0.52 -5.69 -1.88
CA SER A 113 1.07 -4.64 -1.02
C SER A 113 2.18 -3.88 -1.74
N ILE A 114 2.35 -2.61 -1.39
CA ILE A 114 3.42 -1.75 -1.88
C ILE A 114 4.66 -1.98 -1.02
N TYR A 115 5.81 -2.20 -1.66
CA TYR A 115 7.10 -2.34 -0.97
C TYR A 115 8.05 -1.25 -1.41
N ILE A 116 8.64 -0.56 -0.43
CA ILE A 116 9.70 0.42 -0.64
C ILE A 116 11.05 -0.29 -0.43
N HIS A 117 11.84 -0.36 -1.50
CA HIS A 117 13.20 -0.87 -1.45
C HIS A 117 14.18 0.29 -1.35
N PHE A 118 14.98 0.28 -0.28
CA PHE A 118 16.03 1.25 -0.05
C PHE A 118 17.38 0.65 -0.41
N PHE A 119 18.10 1.30 -1.33
CA PHE A 119 19.44 0.91 -1.76
C PHE A 119 20.47 1.96 -1.33
N PRO A 120 21.78 1.64 -1.38
CA PRO A 120 22.83 2.62 -1.17
C PRO A 120 22.66 3.86 -2.09
N ASN A 121 23.21 5.00 -1.67
CA ASN A 121 23.17 6.26 -2.42
C ASN A 121 21.76 6.82 -2.68
N ASP A 122 20.80 6.55 -1.79
CA ASP A 122 19.42 7.04 -1.90
C ASP A 122 18.70 6.62 -3.19
N GLU A 123 19.11 5.48 -3.74
CA GLU A 123 18.35 4.77 -4.75
C GLU A 123 17.15 4.08 -4.08
N ILE A 124 15.97 4.31 -4.65
CA ILE A 124 14.69 3.81 -4.15
C ILE A 124 13.97 3.14 -5.31
N ARG A 125 13.41 1.96 -5.05
CA ARG A 125 12.48 1.28 -5.98
C ARG A 125 11.18 0.98 -5.25
N VAL A 126 10.07 1.16 -5.94
CA VAL A 126 8.73 0.85 -5.41
C VAL A 126 8.11 -0.24 -6.26
N VAL A 127 7.79 -1.36 -5.62
CA VAL A 127 7.18 -2.53 -6.28
C VAL A 127 5.88 -2.91 -5.59
N VAL A 128 5.02 -3.62 -6.31
CA VAL A 128 3.79 -4.21 -5.77
C VAL A 128 3.96 -5.72 -5.75
N SER A 129 3.60 -6.36 -4.63
CA SER A 129 3.81 -7.80 -4.45
C SER A 129 2.81 -8.42 -3.49
N VAL A 130 2.38 -9.64 -3.79
CA VAL A 130 1.64 -10.51 -2.85
C VAL A 130 2.58 -11.26 -1.89
N TYR A 131 3.88 -11.29 -2.19
CA TYR A 131 4.89 -11.96 -1.36
C TYR A 131 5.58 -10.97 -0.41
N PRO A 132 5.85 -11.37 0.85
CA PRO A 132 6.59 -10.52 1.79
C PRO A 132 8.02 -10.24 1.30
N GLY A 133 8.63 -9.16 1.78
CA GLY A 133 9.93 -8.67 1.30
C GLY A 133 11.10 -9.64 1.52
N TYR A 134 10.97 -10.58 2.47
CA TYR A 134 11.96 -11.63 2.73
C TYR A 134 11.76 -12.89 1.86
N SER A 135 10.69 -12.96 1.07
CA SER A 135 10.40 -14.13 0.23
C SER A 135 11.34 -14.21 -0.97
N THR A 136 11.72 -15.42 -1.36
CA THR A 136 12.49 -15.67 -2.59
C THR A 136 11.67 -15.44 -3.87
N ALA A 137 10.33 -15.42 -3.74
CA ALA A 137 9.39 -15.09 -4.81
C ALA A 137 9.06 -13.58 -4.88
N HIS A 138 9.62 -12.77 -3.97
CA HIS A 138 9.45 -11.32 -4.02
C HIS A 138 10.16 -10.71 -5.26
N PRO A 139 9.59 -9.70 -5.94
CA PRO A 139 10.13 -9.15 -7.20
C PRO A 139 11.59 -8.72 -7.12
N ILE A 140 12.00 -8.14 -5.98
CA ILE A 140 13.38 -7.74 -5.71
C ILE A 140 13.92 -8.59 -4.55
N ARG A 141 14.84 -9.49 -4.85
CA ARG A 141 15.44 -10.36 -3.83
C ARG A 141 16.26 -9.56 -2.83
N HIS A 142 16.12 -9.94 -1.57
CA HIS A 142 16.91 -9.45 -0.46
C HIS A 142 17.91 -10.53 -0.01
N TYR A 143 19.19 -10.15 0.06
CA TYR A 143 20.29 -11.08 0.36
C TYR A 143 20.92 -10.84 1.74
N GLY A 144 20.29 -10.01 2.58
CA GLY A 144 20.88 -9.56 3.83
C GLY A 144 22.13 -8.71 3.61
N LYS A 145 23.05 -8.72 4.58
CA LYS A 145 24.30 -7.95 4.53
C LYS A 145 25.21 -8.46 3.40
N GLN A 146 25.62 -7.56 2.50
CA GLN A 146 26.61 -7.86 1.47
C GLN A 146 27.91 -8.35 2.14
N GLY A 147 28.31 -9.59 1.82
CA GLY A 147 29.38 -10.34 2.51
C GLY A 147 28.98 -11.73 3.02
N ASN A 148 27.67 -12.02 3.10
CA ASN A 148 27.13 -13.36 3.43
C ASN A 148 26.69 -14.17 2.20
N ILE A 149 26.95 -13.66 1.00
CA ILE A 149 26.74 -14.37 -0.27
C ILE A 149 28.01 -15.15 -0.58
N ASN A 150 28.04 -16.43 -0.21
CA ASN A 150 29.06 -17.35 -0.74
C ASN A 150 28.91 -17.41 -2.28
N PRO A 151 30.02 -17.37 -3.04
CA PRO A 151 30.00 -17.49 -4.50
C PRO A 151 29.42 -18.82 -4.99
#